data_AF-A0A2D6P4H0-F1
#
_entry.id   AF-A0A2D6P4H0-F1
#
_cell.length_a   1.000
_cell.length_b   1.000
_cell.length_c   1.000
_cell.angle_alpha   90.00
_cell.angle_beta   90.00
_cell.angle_gamma   90.00
#
_symmetry.space_group_name_H-M   'P 1'
#
loop_
_entity.id
_entity.type
_entity.pdbx_description
1 polymer ?
#
loop_
_entity_poly.entity_id
_entity_poly.type
_entity_poly.pdbx_seq_one_letter_code
_entity_poly.pdbx_strand_id
1 'polypeptide(L)'
;MRLIKKPKFVRTDVTNVPGLKTKWRKPRGQQNKIRLHRRGKNKMPKIGFSNSNSLKFKIEKLNPHIIKNLKDLISLKKDQDIAVLSKSLGNKKRIEIIKKSIELDMKVANFKDLKLYLADLEKDLESRKEKKKAKQQEKSKTEETKKEPAKEEETKKEEKTEEEVKDKQEQDKKQVLEGK
;
A
#
# COMPACT_ATOMS: atom_id res chain seq x y z
N MET A 1 -24.34 -29.57 -11.27
CA MET A 1 -24.04 -28.66 -12.41
C MET A 1 -22.54 -28.39 -12.48
N ARG A 2 -21.93 -28.41 -13.68
CA ARG A 2 -20.48 -28.22 -13.88
C ARG A 2 -20.17 -26.81 -14.35
N LEU A 3 -19.02 -26.26 -13.94
CA LEU A 3 -18.50 -25.01 -14.51
C LEU A 3 -18.04 -25.27 -15.96
N ILE A 4 -18.56 -24.48 -16.90
CA ILE A 4 -18.17 -24.57 -18.31
C ILE A 4 -16.85 -23.80 -18.49
N LYS A 5 -15.83 -24.45 -19.07
CA LYS A 5 -14.56 -23.80 -19.41
C LYS A 5 -14.79 -22.83 -20.57
N LYS A 6 -14.80 -21.53 -20.26
CA LYS A 6 -15.01 -20.47 -21.25
C LYS A 6 -13.75 -20.23 -22.08
N PRO A 7 -13.87 -19.87 -23.37
CA PRO A 7 -12.75 -19.34 -24.11
C PRO A 7 -12.31 -17.99 -23.53
N LYS A 8 -11.06 -17.58 -23.77
CA LYS A 8 -10.47 -16.35 -23.19
C LYS A 8 -11.09 -15.04 -23.70
N PHE A 9 -11.95 -15.09 -24.73
CA PHE A 9 -12.59 -13.93 -25.37
C PHE A 9 -11.64 -12.74 -25.57
N VAL A 10 -10.58 -12.95 -26.33
CA VAL A 10 -9.61 -11.89 -26.66
C VAL A 10 -10.03 -11.13 -27.91
N ARG A 11 -9.64 -9.86 -28.02
CA ARG A 11 -9.84 -9.04 -29.23
C ARG A 11 -9.09 -9.66 -30.43
N THR A 12 -9.60 -9.41 -31.63
CA THR A 12 -8.94 -9.81 -32.89
C THR A 12 -7.52 -9.25 -32.97
N ASP A 13 -6.57 -10.05 -33.47
CA ASP A 13 -5.21 -9.65 -33.84
C ASP A 13 -4.35 -9.05 -32.70
N VAL A 14 -4.75 -9.27 -31.44
CA VAL A 14 -3.97 -8.83 -30.25
C VAL A 14 -2.55 -9.38 -30.24
N THR A 15 -2.35 -10.60 -30.76
CA THR A 15 -1.02 -11.22 -30.85
C THR A 15 -0.17 -10.63 -31.98
N ASN A 16 -0.82 -10.13 -33.04
CA ASN A 16 -0.12 -9.71 -34.26
C ASN A 16 0.21 -8.22 -34.25
N VAL A 17 -0.60 -7.40 -33.57
CA VAL A 17 -0.43 -5.94 -33.56
C VAL A 17 0.04 -5.48 -32.18
N PRO A 18 1.30 -5.03 -32.02
CA PRO A 18 1.77 -4.49 -30.76
C PRO A 18 0.97 -3.23 -30.39
N GLY A 19 0.66 -3.07 -29.09
CA GLY A 19 -0.15 -1.95 -28.58
C GLY A 19 -1.65 -2.24 -28.48
N LEU A 20 -2.17 -3.33 -29.08
CA LEU A 20 -3.55 -3.76 -28.85
C LEU A 20 -3.70 -4.41 -27.46
N LYS A 21 -4.55 -3.81 -26.61
CA LYS A 21 -4.91 -4.40 -25.32
C LYS A 21 -5.75 -5.68 -25.50
N THR A 22 -5.50 -6.68 -24.66
CA THR A 22 -6.26 -7.95 -24.55
C THR A 22 -7.65 -7.76 -23.91
N LYS A 23 -8.40 -6.73 -24.33
CA LYS A 23 -9.78 -6.48 -23.91
C LYS A 23 -10.71 -6.78 -25.06
N TRP A 24 -11.75 -7.57 -24.81
CA TRP A 24 -12.75 -7.91 -25.84
C TRP A 24 -13.30 -6.65 -26.54
N ARG A 25 -13.39 -6.71 -27.87
CA ARG A 25 -14.07 -5.73 -28.73
C ARG A 25 -14.81 -6.49 -29.82
N LYS A 26 -16.06 -6.11 -30.08
CA LYS A 26 -16.87 -6.73 -31.15
C LYS A 26 -16.16 -6.53 -32.50
N PRO A 27 -15.80 -7.60 -33.23
CA PRO A 27 -15.18 -7.46 -34.54
C PRO A 27 -16.19 -6.87 -35.54
N ARG A 28 -15.77 -5.83 -36.27
CA ARG A 28 -16.64 -5.08 -37.20
C ARG A 28 -16.38 -5.41 -38.67
N GLY A 29 -15.12 -5.60 -39.06
CA GLY A 29 -14.73 -5.79 -40.47
C GLY A 29 -15.47 -6.94 -41.16
N GLN A 30 -15.87 -6.72 -42.41
CA GLN A 30 -16.66 -7.67 -43.20
C GLN A 30 -15.93 -9.00 -43.38
N GLN A 31 -14.63 -8.95 -43.67
CA GLN A 31 -13.78 -10.12 -43.88
C GLN A 31 -13.26 -10.76 -42.58
N ASN A 32 -13.58 -10.19 -41.41
CA ASN A 32 -13.05 -10.67 -40.13
C ASN A 32 -13.55 -12.08 -39.83
N LYS A 33 -12.61 -13.01 -39.68
CA LYS A 33 -12.90 -14.44 -39.51
C LYS A 33 -13.59 -14.78 -38.17
N ILE A 34 -13.37 -13.99 -37.12
CA ILE A 34 -14.09 -14.12 -35.84
C ILE A 34 -15.55 -13.72 -36.02
N ARG A 35 -15.82 -12.61 -36.74
CA ARG A 35 -17.19 -12.15 -37.06
C ARG A 35 -17.95 -13.19 -37.89
N LEU A 36 -17.25 -13.81 -38.85
CA LEU A 36 -17.77 -14.89 -39.68
C LEU A 36 -17.79 -16.26 -38.98
N HIS A 37 -17.42 -16.35 -37.70
CA HIS A 37 -17.42 -17.59 -36.91
C HIS A 37 -16.61 -18.74 -37.51
N ARG A 38 -15.53 -18.46 -38.25
CA ARG A 38 -14.70 -19.52 -38.84
C ARG A 38 -13.96 -20.32 -37.76
N ARG A 39 -13.89 -21.64 -37.95
CA ARG A 39 -13.11 -22.56 -37.10
C ARG A 39 -11.63 -22.14 -37.07
N GLY A 40 -10.96 -22.36 -35.94
CA GLY A 40 -9.54 -22.02 -35.74
C GLY A 40 -9.27 -20.60 -35.27
N LYS A 41 -10.29 -19.71 -35.26
CA LYS A 41 -10.19 -18.39 -34.65
C LYS A 41 -10.93 -18.34 -33.31
N ASN A 42 -10.67 -17.29 -32.53
CA ASN A 42 -11.31 -17.10 -31.24
C ASN A 42 -12.84 -17.07 -31.37
N LYS A 43 -13.54 -17.64 -30.39
CA LYS A 43 -15.01 -17.66 -30.39
C LYS A 43 -15.56 -16.27 -30.02
N MET A 44 -16.65 -15.87 -30.68
CA MET A 44 -17.41 -14.67 -30.33
C MET A 44 -18.25 -14.93 -29.05
N PRO A 45 -18.29 -14.01 -28.07
CA PRO A 45 -19.19 -14.09 -26.93
C PRO A 45 -20.65 -14.18 -27.38
N LYS A 46 -21.37 -15.11 -26.78
CA LYS A 46 -22.79 -15.38 -26.95
C LYS A 46 -23.40 -15.76 -25.60
N ILE A 47 -24.71 -15.65 -25.46
CA ILE A 47 -25.40 -15.94 -24.19
C ILE A 47 -25.22 -17.40 -23.75
N GLY A 48 -25.09 -18.33 -24.70
CA GLY A 48 -24.82 -19.75 -24.44
C GLY A 48 -23.48 -20.07 -23.78
N PHE A 49 -22.55 -19.11 -23.65
CA PHE A 49 -21.32 -19.28 -22.87
C PHE A 49 -21.49 -18.87 -21.39
N SER A 50 -22.68 -18.45 -20.96
CA SER A 50 -22.96 -18.19 -19.55
C SER A 50 -22.94 -19.49 -18.73
N ASN A 51 -22.53 -19.40 -17.47
CA ASN A 51 -22.73 -20.49 -16.52
C ASN A 51 -24.18 -20.47 -16.00
N SER A 52 -24.63 -21.56 -15.38
CA SER A 52 -25.91 -21.60 -14.69
C SER A 52 -25.99 -20.52 -13.62
N ASN A 53 -27.19 -20.00 -13.37
CA ASN A 53 -27.41 -18.89 -12.42
C ASN A 53 -26.90 -19.23 -11.01
N SER A 54 -27.06 -20.48 -10.57
CA SER A 54 -26.60 -20.94 -9.25
C SER A 54 -25.07 -20.93 -9.08
N LEU A 55 -24.30 -21.02 -10.17
CA LEU A 55 -22.82 -21.04 -10.13
C LEU A 55 -22.20 -19.75 -10.65
N LYS A 56 -23.00 -18.88 -11.26
CA LYS A 56 -22.56 -17.61 -11.80
C LYS A 56 -22.03 -16.74 -10.65
N PHE A 57 -20.87 -16.11 -10.86
CA PHE A 57 -20.22 -15.21 -9.89
C PHE A 57 -19.72 -15.83 -8.58
N LYS A 58 -19.78 -17.16 -8.42
CA LYS A 58 -19.29 -17.85 -7.22
C LYS A 58 -17.83 -18.26 -7.32
N ILE A 59 -17.12 -18.21 -6.20
CA ILE A 59 -15.75 -18.76 -6.05
C ILE A 59 -15.89 -20.05 -5.25
N GLU A 60 -15.41 -21.17 -5.79
CA GLU A 60 -15.51 -22.49 -5.14
C GLU A 60 -16.94 -22.87 -4.68
N LYS A 61 -17.97 -22.41 -5.41
CA LYS A 61 -19.41 -22.56 -5.10
C LYS A 61 -19.92 -21.71 -3.93
N LEU A 62 -19.09 -20.87 -3.32
CA LEU A 62 -19.43 -19.90 -2.29
C LEU A 62 -19.60 -18.49 -2.89
N ASN A 63 -20.37 -17.64 -2.22
CA ASN A 63 -20.57 -16.25 -2.61
C ASN A 63 -19.41 -15.39 -2.13
N PRO A 64 -18.65 -14.74 -3.03
CA PRO A 64 -17.53 -13.90 -2.63
C PRO A 64 -18.00 -12.55 -2.10
N HIS A 65 -17.56 -12.19 -0.89
CA HIS A 65 -17.81 -10.89 -0.28
C HIS A 65 -16.51 -10.13 -0.02
N ILE A 66 -16.47 -8.87 -0.44
CA ILE A 66 -15.29 -8.03 -0.27
C ILE A 66 -15.30 -7.41 1.13
N ILE A 67 -14.34 -7.77 1.95
CA ILE A 67 -14.23 -7.35 3.36
C ILE A 67 -13.30 -6.15 3.49
N LYS A 68 -13.72 -5.14 4.25
CA LYS A 68 -12.92 -3.96 4.60
C LYS A 68 -12.76 -3.75 6.10
N ASN A 69 -13.54 -4.42 6.93
CA ASN A 69 -13.50 -4.28 8.37
C ASN A 69 -13.83 -5.63 9.06
N LEU A 70 -13.74 -5.68 10.39
CA LEU A 70 -14.05 -6.90 11.15
C LEU A 70 -15.56 -7.19 11.24
N LYS A 71 -16.40 -6.16 11.17
CA LYS A 71 -17.87 -6.33 11.22
C LYS A 71 -18.38 -7.08 9.98
N ASP A 72 -17.84 -6.73 8.81
CA ASP A 72 -18.12 -7.37 7.54
C ASP A 72 -17.79 -8.87 7.61
N LEU A 73 -16.74 -9.27 8.32
CA LEU A 73 -16.36 -10.69 8.49
C LEU A 73 -17.37 -11.44 9.37
N ILE A 74 -17.82 -10.82 10.47
CA ILE A 74 -18.76 -11.43 11.43
C ILE A 74 -20.14 -11.66 10.80
N SER A 75 -20.55 -10.79 9.88
CA SER A 75 -21.85 -10.90 9.19
C SER A 75 -21.92 -12.04 8.17
N LEU A 76 -20.80 -12.71 7.86
CA LEU A 76 -20.74 -13.77 6.84
C LEU A 76 -21.09 -15.15 7.40
N LYS A 77 -21.66 -15.99 6.53
CA LYS A 77 -22.00 -17.39 6.86
C LYS A 77 -20.95 -18.34 6.31
N LYS A 78 -20.35 -19.18 7.17
CA LYS A 78 -19.29 -20.14 6.83
C LYS A 78 -19.58 -21.03 5.63
N ASP A 79 -20.82 -21.50 5.49
CA ASP A 79 -21.19 -22.48 4.45
C ASP A 79 -21.61 -21.86 3.12
N GLN A 80 -21.93 -20.56 3.11
CA GLN A 80 -22.48 -19.88 1.94
C GLN A 80 -21.54 -18.85 1.34
N ASP A 81 -20.67 -18.28 2.16
CA ASP A 81 -19.90 -17.09 1.85
C ASP A 81 -18.39 -17.35 1.94
N ILE A 82 -17.63 -16.64 1.09
CA ILE A 82 -16.17 -16.65 1.12
C ILE A 82 -15.66 -15.22 1.24
N ALA A 83 -14.70 -15.03 2.14
CA ALA A 83 -14.10 -13.73 2.42
C ALA A 83 -13.09 -13.35 1.35
N VAL A 84 -13.22 -12.16 0.75
CA VAL A 84 -12.24 -11.57 -0.18
C VAL A 84 -11.68 -10.32 0.46
N LEU A 85 -10.41 -10.33 0.85
CA LEU A 85 -9.79 -9.16 1.47
C LEU A 85 -9.57 -8.04 0.46
N SER A 86 -10.03 -6.84 0.79
CA SER A 86 -9.78 -5.65 -0.03
C SER A 86 -8.29 -5.31 -0.10
N LYS A 87 -7.81 -4.94 -1.30
CA LYS A 87 -6.42 -4.50 -1.52
C LYS A 87 -6.06 -3.27 -0.67
N SER A 88 -7.03 -2.41 -0.38
CA SER A 88 -6.84 -1.16 0.38
C SER A 88 -6.53 -1.35 1.86
N LEU A 89 -6.68 -2.57 2.39
CA LEU A 89 -6.39 -2.85 3.80
C LEU A 89 -4.87 -2.79 4.05
N GLY A 90 -4.47 -2.06 5.09
CA GLY A 90 -3.10 -2.06 5.60
C GLY A 90 -2.79 -3.29 6.47
N ASN A 91 -1.49 -3.55 6.70
CA ASN A 91 -1.02 -4.77 7.37
C ASN A 91 -1.64 -5.00 8.76
N LYS A 92 -1.78 -3.95 9.59
CA LYS A 92 -2.39 -4.05 10.92
C LYS A 92 -3.81 -4.64 10.88
N LYS A 93 -4.69 -4.04 10.07
CA LYS A 93 -6.07 -4.52 9.89
C LYS A 93 -6.12 -5.91 9.26
N ARG A 94 -5.19 -6.23 8.35
CA ARG A 94 -5.11 -7.58 7.75
C ARG A 94 -4.83 -8.64 8.81
N ILE A 95 -3.89 -8.40 9.73
CA ILE A 95 -3.58 -9.33 10.81
C ILE A 95 -4.82 -9.56 11.67
N GLU A 96 -5.50 -8.49 12.10
CA GLU A 96 -6.73 -8.60 12.90
C GLU A 96 -7.81 -9.43 12.19
N ILE A 97 -8.07 -9.15 10.91
CA ILE A 97 -9.10 -9.86 10.14
C ILE A 97 -8.71 -11.33 9.95
N ILE A 98 -7.44 -11.62 9.69
CA ILE A 98 -6.97 -13.00 9.49
C ILE A 98 -7.04 -13.80 10.79
N LYS A 99 -6.64 -13.21 11.93
CA LYS A 99 -6.77 -13.86 13.25
C LYS A 99 -8.21 -14.26 13.52
N LYS A 100 -9.15 -13.32 13.37
CA LYS A 100 -10.60 -13.61 13.51
C LYS A 100 -11.11 -14.59 12.46
N SER A 101 -10.58 -14.57 11.24
CA SER A 101 -10.97 -15.52 10.19
C SER A 101 -10.55 -16.94 10.52
N ILE A 102 -9.40 -17.11 11.17
CA ILE A 102 -8.94 -18.43 11.66
C ILE A 102 -9.81 -18.87 12.84
N GLU A 103 -10.12 -17.97 13.78
CA GLU A 103 -11.01 -18.26 14.92
C GLU A 103 -12.41 -18.71 14.48
N LEU A 104 -12.95 -18.07 13.43
CA LEU A 104 -14.28 -18.38 12.87
C LEU A 104 -14.25 -19.49 11.80
N ASP A 105 -13.07 -20.06 11.50
CA ASP A 105 -12.85 -21.02 10.40
C ASP A 105 -13.41 -20.55 9.04
N MET A 106 -13.34 -19.24 8.79
CA MET A 106 -13.80 -18.63 7.55
C MET A 106 -12.72 -18.75 6.47
N LYS A 107 -13.13 -19.15 5.26
CA LYS A 107 -12.21 -19.24 4.12
C LYS A 107 -11.98 -17.87 3.50
N VAL A 108 -10.71 -17.54 3.26
CA VAL A 108 -10.29 -16.31 2.57
C VAL A 108 -9.77 -16.65 1.18
N ALA A 109 -10.34 -16.06 0.13
CA ALA A 109 -10.03 -16.41 -1.26
C ALA A 109 -8.64 -15.96 -1.73
N ASN A 110 -8.07 -14.91 -1.13
CA ASN A 110 -6.83 -14.30 -1.60
C ASN A 110 -5.59 -15.14 -1.27
N PHE A 111 -5.65 -15.95 -0.21
CA PHE A 111 -4.50 -16.65 0.35
C PHE A 111 -4.80 -18.14 0.49
N LYS A 112 -3.84 -18.98 0.11
CA LYS A 112 -3.96 -20.42 0.29
C LYS A 112 -3.68 -20.82 1.75
N ASP A 113 -2.60 -20.27 2.31
CA ASP A 113 -2.13 -20.57 3.66
C ASP A 113 -2.17 -19.31 4.54
N LEU A 114 -3.17 -19.22 5.42
CA LEU A 114 -3.38 -18.05 6.29
C LEU A 114 -2.31 -17.91 7.38
N LYS A 115 -1.84 -19.03 7.92
CA LYS A 115 -0.84 -19.05 9.01
C LYS A 115 0.52 -18.51 8.57
N LEU A 116 0.98 -18.94 7.39
CA LEU A 116 2.24 -18.46 6.80
C LEU A 116 2.17 -16.95 6.55
N TYR A 117 1.08 -16.49 5.94
CA TYR A 117 0.90 -15.08 5.64
C TYR A 117 0.79 -14.21 6.91
N LEU A 118 0.20 -14.72 7.98
CA LEU A 118 0.16 -14.03 9.27
C LEU A 118 1.56 -13.87 9.86
N ALA A 119 2.40 -14.92 9.83
CA ALA A 119 3.77 -14.86 10.33
C ALA A 119 4.63 -13.85 9.54
N ASP A 120 4.48 -13.81 8.22
CA ASP A 120 5.19 -12.85 7.36
C ASP A 120 4.78 -11.40 7.69
N LEU A 121 3.48 -11.16 7.92
CA LEU A 121 3.00 -9.84 8.31
C LEU A 121 3.51 -9.40 9.69
N GLU A 122 3.65 -10.31 10.63
CA GLU A 122 4.19 -10.02 11.97
C GLU A 122 5.69 -9.67 11.89
N LYS A 123 6.49 -10.42 11.12
CA LYS A 123 7.90 -10.10 10.85
C LYS A 123 8.07 -8.73 10.19
N ASP A 124 7.23 -8.43 9.19
CA ASP A 124 7.20 -7.13 8.53
C ASP A 124 6.89 -5.98 9.49
N LEU A 125 6.02 -6.20 10.49
CA LEU A 125 5.71 -5.18 11.49
C LEU A 125 6.87 -4.95 12.45
N GLU A 126 7.54 -6.01 12.92
CA GLU A 126 8.68 -5.87 13.83
C GLU A 126 9.86 -5.17 13.14
N SER A 127 10.21 -5.56 11.91
CA SER A 127 11.27 -4.88 11.15
C SER A 127 10.97 -3.40 10.90
N ARG A 128 9.70 -3.03 10.69
CA ARG A 128 9.29 -1.62 10.57
C ARG A 128 9.40 -0.87 11.90
N LYS A 129 9.07 -1.50 13.03
CA LYS A 129 9.22 -0.89 14.36
C LYS A 129 10.70 -0.65 14.67
N GLU A 130 11.56 -1.62 14.40
CA GLU A 130 13.02 -1.51 14.58
C GLU A 130 13.61 -0.37 13.73
N LYS A 131 13.29 -0.33 12.43
CA LYS A 131 13.69 0.76 11.54
C LYS A 131 13.21 2.13 12.02
N LYS A 132 11.99 2.20 12.57
CA LYS A 132 11.45 3.44 13.12
C LYS A 132 12.20 3.88 14.38
N LYS A 133 12.54 2.94 15.28
CA LYS A 133 13.32 3.21 16.50
C LYS A 133 14.74 3.69 16.15
N ALA A 134 15.43 3.01 15.23
CA ALA A 134 16.77 3.41 14.77
C ALA A 134 16.77 4.82 14.16
N LYS A 135 15.80 5.13 13.30
CA LYS A 135 15.66 6.47 12.70
C LYS A 135 15.34 7.56 13.71
N GLN A 136 14.63 7.24 14.79
CA GLN A 136 14.36 8.19 15.89
C GLN A 136 15.63 8.46 16.70
N GLN A 137 16.43 7.44 16.98
CA GLN A 137 17.73 7.59 17.67
C GLN A 137 18.76 8.36 16.84
N GLU A 138 18.78 8.17 15.52
CA GLU A 138 19.63 8.97 14.62
C GLU A 138 19.18 10.45 14.60
N LYS A 139 17.87 10.72 14.53
CA LYS A 139 17.35 12.08 14.58
C LYS A 139 17.66 12.79 15.90
N SER A 140 17.50 12.13 17.04
CA SER A 140 17.82 12.72 18.35
C SER A 140 19.31 13.01 18.49
N LYS A 141 20.19 12.11 18.02
CA LYS A 141 21.65 12.35 17.97
C LYS A 141 22.01 13.51 17.05
N THR A 142 21.31 13.67 15.93
CA THR A 142 21.55 14.78 14.99
C THR A 142 21.07 16.12 15.55
N GLU A 143 19.98 16.14 16.33
CA GLU A 143 19.48 17.33 17.04
C GLU A 143 20.35 17.73 18.25
N GLU A 144 20.96 16.76 18.95
CA GLU A 144 21.97 17.04 19.99
C GLU A 144 23.25 17.64 19.40
N THR A 145 23.79 17.07 18.31
CA THR A 145 24.96 17.65 17.60
C THR A 145 24.70 19.01 16.93
N LYS A 146 23.44 19.41 16.75
CA LYS A 146 23.07 20.75 16.22
C LYS A 146 22.78 21.78 17.33
N LYS A 147 22.64 21.36 18.59
CA LYS A 147 22.48 22.25 19.75
C LYS A 147 23.81 22.69 20.38
N GLU A 148 24.89 21.93 20.20
CA GLU A 148 26.23 22.31 20.64
C GLU A 148 26.80 23.57 19.94
N PRO A 149 26.65 23.80 18.62
CA PRO A 149 27.22 25.00 17.99
C PRO A 149 26.47 26.31 18.26
N ALA A 150 25.21 26.28 18.77
CA ALA A 150 24.45 27.50 19.05
C ALA A 150 24.75 28.10 20.43
N LYS A 151 25.07 27.27 21.43
CA LYS A 151 25.43 27.75 22.79
C LYS A 151 26.86 28.29 22.87
N GLU A 152 27.80 27.77 22.07
CA GLU A 152 29.18 28.29 22.03
C GLU A 152 29.32 29.59 21.22
N GLU A 153 28.42 29.87 20.27
CA GLU A 153 28.42 31.16 19.54
C GLU A 153 27.79 32.32 20.34
N GLU A 154 26.83 32.03 21.23
CA GLU A 154 26.22 33.05 22.11
C GLU A 154 27.18 33.46 23.23
N THR A 155 27.87 32.52 23.89
CA THR A 155 28.85 32.84 24.94
C THR A 155 30.07 33.60 24.41
N LYS A 156 30.54 33.30 23.19
CA LYS A 156 31.66 34.02 22.56
C LYS A 156 31.30 35.40 22.01
N LYS A 157 30.00 35.67 21.76
CA LYS A 157 29.52 37.00 21.36
C LYS A 157 29.30 37.90 22.57
N GLU A 158 28.77 37.36 23.67
CA GLU A 158 28.58 38.10 24.92
C GLU A 158 29.92 38.51 25.57
N GLU A 159 30.93 37.61 25.61
CA GLU A 159 32.26 37.94 26.13
C GLU A 159 32.98 39.04 25.31
N LYS A 160 32.82 39.04 23.97
CA LYS A 160 33.41 40.08 23.10
C LYS A 160 32.72 41.44 23.22
N THR A 161 31.41 41.47 23.46
CA THR A 161 30.70 42.74 23.70
C THR A 161 30.99 43.33 25.08
N GLU A 162 31.29 42.52 26.10
CA GLU A 162 31.67 43.04 27.42
C GLU A 162 33.11 43.57 27.48
N GLU A 163 34.06 42.98 26.74
CA GLU A 163 35.42 43.53 26.61
C GLU A 163 35.44 44.85 25.83
N GLU A 164 34.71 44.96 24.70
CA GLU A 164 34.64 46.21 23.93
C GLU A 164 33.97 47.37 24.69
N VAL A 165 33.04 47.08 25.60
CA VAL A 165 32.37 48.10 26.44
C VAL A 165 33.28 48.56 27.58
N LYS A 166 34.13 47.69 28.13
CA LYS A 166 35.12 48.05 29.16
C LYS A 166 36.26 48.91 28.60
N ASP A 167 36.75 48.60 27.42
CA ASP A 167 37.81 49.39 26.76
C ASP A 167 37.34 50.80 26.38
N LYS A 168 36.09 50.96 25.94
CA LYS A 168 35.49 52.28 25.65
C LYS A 168 35.29 53.12 26.91
N GLN A 169 34.86 52.52 28.02
CA GLN A 169 34.72 53.22 29.30
C GLN A 169 36.07 53.64 29.91
N GLU A 170 37.15 52.90 29.64
CA GLU A 170 38.51 53.27 30.05
C GLU A 170 39.09 54.41 29.19
N GLN A 171 38.79 54.42 27.89
CA GLN A 171 39.19 55.51 26.98
C GLN A 171 38.44 56.81 27.26
N ASP A 172 37.14 56.75 27.54
CA ASP A 172 36.34 57.92 27.92
C ASP A 172 36.78 58.51 29.27
N LYS A 173 37.17 57.66 30.24
CA LYS A 173 37.75 58.12 31.52
C LYS A 173 39.11 58.79 31.35
N LYS A 174 39.94 58.35 30.40
CA LYS A 174 41.23 58.98 30.09
C LYS A 174 41.04 60.36 29.42
N GLN A 175 40.08 60.51 28.51
CA GLN A 175 39.77 61.80 27.89
C GLN A 175 39.21 62.85 28.85
N VAL A 176 38.45 62.45 29.87
CA VAL A 176 37.91 63.39 30.89
C VAL A 176 38.98 63.88 31.87
N LEU A 177 40.08 63.13 32.06
CA LEU A 177 41.20 63.52 32.94
C LEU A 177 42.21 64.47 32.25
N GLU A 178 42.31 64.42 30.92
CA GLU A 178 43.20 65.30 30.14
C GLU A 178 42.55 66.66 29.76
N GLY A 179 41.25 66.82 30.00
CA GLY A 179 40.50 68.06 29.73
C GLY A 179 40.18 68.87 30.99
N LYS A 180 41.19 69.38 31.69
CA LYS A 180 41.04 70.37 32.76
C LYS A 180 42.04 71.50 32.63
#